data_AF-A0A1E7WEK5-F1
#
_entry.id   AF-A0A1E7WEK5-F1
#
_cell.length_a   1.000
_cell.length_b   1.000
_cell.length_c   1.000
_cell.angle_alpha   90.00
_cell.angle_beta   90.00
_cell.angle_gamma   90.00
#
_symmetry.space_group_name_H-M   'P 1'
#
loop_
_entity.id
_entity.type
_entity.pdbx_description
1 polymer ?
#
loop_
_entity_poly.entity_id
_entity_poly.type
_entity_poly.pdbx_seq_one_letter_code
_entity_poly.pdbx_strand_id
1 'polypeptide(L)'
;MAFMDNMTLFIALVFVLAGLVKGVTGMGLPTVAVALLSLKMAPLEAAALLIVPSALTNVWQLATGPALYPLWRRLRPMLLAT
;
A
#
# COMPACT_ATOMS: atom_id res chain seq x y z
N MET A 1 -25.05 -14.51 -0.88
CA MET A 1 -24.96 -13.11 -0.42
C MET A 1 -24.07 -13.00 0.82
N ALA A 2 -24.47 -13.54 1.98
CA ALA A 2 -23.76 -13.37 3.26
C ALA A 2 -22.24 -13.71 3.28
N PHE A 3 -21.79 -14.70 2.50
CA PHE A 3 -20.35 -15.02 2.41
C PHE A 3 -19.52 -13.93 1.71
N MET A 4 -20.09 -13.26 0.72
CA MET A 4 -19.40 -12.17 0.01
C MET A 4 -19.31 -10.91 0.87
N ASP A 5 -20.33 -10.67 1.70
CA ASP A 5 -20.37 -9.55 2.65
C ASP A 5 -19.26 -9.70 3.71
N ASN A 6 -19.13 -10.91 4.28
CA ASN A 6 -18.09 -11.21 5.27
C ASN A 6 -16.66 -11.08 4.72
N MET A 7 -16.43 -11.49 3.46
CA MET A 7 -15.12 -11.37 2.82
C MET A 7 -14.77 -9.92 2.50
N THR A 8 -15.75 -9.13 2.05
CA THR A 8 -15.57 -7.69 1.80
C THR A 8 -15.24 -6.94 3.08
N LEU A 9 -15.94 -7.24 4.18
CA LEU A 9 -15.67 -6.68 5.50
C LEU A 9 -14.26 -7.03 6.00
N PHE A 10 -13.84 -8.28 5.81
CA PHE A 10 -12.48 -8.71 6.15
C PHE A 10 -11.41 -7.95 5.37
N ILE A 11 -11.58 -7.82 4.05
CA ILE A 11 -10.67 -7.07 3.18
C ILE A 11 -10.59 -5.60 3.64
N ALA A 12 -11.73 -4.95 3.88
CA ALA A 12 -11.79 -3.58 4.35
C ALA A 12 -11.04 -3.39 5.68
N LEU A 13 -11.24 -4.30 6.64
CA LEU A 13 -10.53 -4.30 7.92
C LEU A 13 -9.01 -4.39 7.73
N VAL A 14 -8.55 -5.32 6.88
CA VAL A 14 -7.12 -5.50 6.59
C VAL A 14 -6.54 -4.24 5.96
N PHE A 15 -7.23 -3.59 5.02
CA PHE A 15 -6.77 -2.34 4.41
C PHE A 15 -6.70 -1.17 5.40
N VAL A 16 -7.64 -1.07 6.33
CA VAL A 16 -7.59 -0.05 7.40
C VAL A 16 -6.37 -0.27 8.29
N LEU A 17 -6.15 -1.50 8.76
CA LEU A 17 -5.00 -1.84 9.59
C LEU A 17 -3.67 -1.62 8.86
N ALA A 18 -3.54 -2.10 7.63
CA ALA A 18 -2.34 -1.91 6.82
C ALA A 18 -2.09 -0.42 6.51
N GLY A 19 -3.16 0.36 6.29
CA GLY A 19 -3.10 1.80 6.07
C GLY A 19 -2.59 2.57 7.29
N LEU A 20 -3.03 2.20 8.50
CA LEU A 20 -2.51 2.75 9.75
C LEU A 20 -1.02 2.44 9.91
N VAL A 21 -0.60 1.19 9.66
CA VAL A 21 0.81 0.81 9.73
C VAL A 21 1.65 1.60 8.71
N LYS A 22 1.16 1.79 7.48
CA LYS A 22 1.80 2.66 6.49
C LYS A 22 1.91 4.11 6.98
N GLY A 23 0.88 4.63 7.64
CA GLY A 23 0.90 5.98 8.21
C GLY A 23 1.98 6.17 9.29
N VAL A 24 2.21 5.14 10.11
CA VAL A 24 3.21 5.18 11.20
C VAL A 24 4.63 4.87 10.70
N THR A 25 4.79 3.87 9.83
CA THR A 25 6.11 3.34 9.42
C THR A 25 6.59 3.85 8.06
N GLY A 26 5.72 4.48 7.27
CA GLY A 26 6.01 4.93 5.90
C GLY A 26 6.06 3.83 4.83
N MET A 27 6.22 2.55 5.18
CA MET A 27 6.47 1.46 4.19
C MET A 27 5.69 0.14 4.42
N GLY A 28 4.79 0.06 5.41
CA GLY A 28 4.21 -1.23 5.85
C GLY A 28 2.91 -1.74 5.19
N LEU A 29 2.32 -1.03 4.22
CA LEU A 29 1.05 -1.45 3.61
C LEU A 29 1.12 -2.85 2.95
N PRO A 30 2.11 -3.16 2.10
CA PRO A 30 2.12 -4.43 1.38
C PRO A 30 2.42 -5.61 2.28
N THR A 31 3.33 -5.44 3.26
CA THR A 31 3.74 -6.50 4.18
C THR A 31 2.58 -6.95 5.07
N VAL A 32 1.85 -6.01 5.68
CA VAL A 32 0.73 -6.34 6.57
C VAL A 32 -0.46 -6.88 5.78
N ALA A 33 -0.80 -6.25 4.65
CA ALA A 33 -1.95 -6.67 3.87
C ALA A 33 -1.74 -8.03 3.19
N VAL A 34 -0.58 -8.30 2.59
CA VAL A 34 -0.29 -9.62 2.02
C VAL A 34 -0.26 -10.68 3.13
N ALA A 35 0.34 -10.40 4.30
CA ALA A 35 0.37 -11.36 5.40
C ALA A 35 -1.03 -11.78 5.88
N LEU A 36 -1.97 -10.82 5.99
CA LEU A 36 -3.33 -11.10 6.48
C LEU A 36 -4.26 -11.65 5.40
N LEU A 37 -4.21 -11.13 4.16
CA LEU A 37 -5.04 -11.60 3.06
C LEU A 37 -4.64 -13.01 2.60
N SER A 38 -3.34 -13.34 2.64
CA SER A 38 -2.84 -14.67 2.24
C SER A 38 -3.36 -15.83 3.12
N LEU A 39 -3.98 -15.51 4.27
CA LEU A 39 -4.68 -16.51 5.09
C LEU A 39 -5.96 -17.04 4.44
N LYS A 40 -6.51 -16.31 3.46
CA LYS A 40 -7.81 -16.61 2.83
C LYS A 40 -7.76 -16.66 1.30
N MET A 41 -6.71 -16.14 0.67
CA MET A 41 -6.53 -16.15 -0.79
C MET A 41 -5.06 -16.39 -1.17
N ALA A 42 -4.78 -16.61 -2.45
CA ALA A 42 -3.39 -16.79 -2.88
C ALA A 42 -2.60 -15.47 -2.69
N PRO A 43 -1.30 -15.53 -2.33
CA PRO A 43 -0.48 -14.33 -2.14
C PRO A 43 -0.43 -13.42 -3.39
N LEU A 44 -0.49 -14.02 -4.57
CA LEU A 44 -0.54 -13.30 -5.84
C LEU A 44 -1.82 -12.46 -5.96
N GLU A 45 -2.97 -12.98 -5.55
CA GLU A 45 -4.25 -12.27 -5.57
C GLU A 45 -4.26 -11.13 -4.53
N ALA A 46 -3.74 -11.39 -3.33
CA ALA A 46 -3.58 -10.37 -2.29
C ALA A 46 -2.71 -9.20 -2.78
N ALA A 47 -1.58 -9.51 -3.44
CA ALA A 47 -0.69 -8.51 -4.02
C ALA A 47 -1.40 -7.70 -5.12
N ALA A 48 -2.19 -8.34 -5.99
CA ALA A 48 -2.92 -7.67 -7.05
C ALA A 48 -3.93 -6.64 -6.51
N LEU A 49 -4.66 -6.98 -5.44
CA LEU A 49 -5.60 -6.06 -4.76
C LEU A 49 -4.91 -4.82 -4.19
N LEU A 50 -3.63 -4.92 -3.83
CA LEU A 50 -2.87 -3.83 -3.21
C LEU A 50 -2.33 -2.81 -4.22
N ILE A 51 -2.19 -3.18 -5.49
CA ILE A 51 -1.60 -2.32 -6.53
C ILE A 51 -2.35 -0.99 -6.63
N VAL A 52 -3.67 -1.07 -6.81
CA VAL A 52 -4.52 0.12 -7.03
C VAL A 52 -4.50 1.08 -5.82
N PRO A 53 -4.84 0.65 -4.59
CA PRO A 53 -4.85 1.55 -3.43
C PRO A 53 -3.46 2.04 -3.03
N SER A 54 -2.42 1.21 -3.17
CA SER A 54 -1.04 1.62 -2.88
C SER A 54 -0.55 2.66 -3.88
N ALA A 55 -0.78 2.45 -5.18
CA ALA A 55 -0.44 3.41 -6.22
C ALA A 55 -1.19 4.73 -6.02
N LEU A 56 -2.50 4.67 -5.76
CA LEU A 56 -3.32 5.86 -5.54
C LEU A 56 -2.80 6.69 -4.36
N THR A 57 -2.55 6.06 -3.21
CA THR A 57 -2.05 6.76 -2.02
C THR A 57 -0.62 7.26 -2.19
N ASN A 58 0.25 6.54 -2.92
CA ASN A 58 1.60 6.99 -3.23
C ASN A 58 1.61 8.20 -4.17
N VAL A 59 0.82 8.16 -5.24
CA VAL A 59 0.69 9.28 -6.19
C VAL A 59 0.07 10.48 -5.51
N TRP A 60 -0.95 10.28 -4.69
CA TRP A 60 -1.57 11.35 -3.91
C TRP A 60 -0.57 11.99 -2.95
N GLN A 61 0.15 11.19 -2.16
CA GLN A 61 1.18 11.69 -1.23
C GLN A 61 2.30 12.44 -1.97
N LEU A 62 2.66 11.99 -3.17
CA LEU A 62 3.63 12.68 -4.01
C LEU A 62 3.07 14.04 -4.46
N ALA A 63 1.86 14.07 -5.00
CA ALA A 63 1.22 15.28 -5.52
C ALA A 63 0.93 16.33 -4.43
N THR A 64 0.55 15.91 -3.22
CA THR A 64 0.23 16.81 -2.11
C THR A 64 1.42 17.06 -1.17
N GLY A 65 2.53 16.34 -1.35
CA GLY A 65 3.68 16.40 -0.44
C GLY A 65 4.58 17.62 -0.71
N PRO A 66 4.90 18.45 0.30
CA PRO A 66 5.73 19.65 0.12
C PRO A 66 7.21 19.35 -0.23
N ALA A 67 7.62 18.08 -0.20
CA ALA A 67 9.02 17.66 -0.33
C ALA A 67 9.39 17.09 -1.71
N LEU A 68 8.50 17.17 -2.72
CA LEU A 68 8.74 16.64 -4.08
C LEU A 68 10.07 17.10 -4.70
N TYR A 69 10.32 18.40 -4.70
CA TYR A 69 11.55 19.00 -5.24
C TYR A 69 12.83 18.66 -4.43
N PRO A 70 12.83 18.77 -3.08
CA PRO A 70 13.92 18.26 -2.24
C PRO A 70 14.22 16.77 -2.43
N LEU A 71 13.19 15.94 -2.54
CA LEU A 71 13.30 14.49 -2.72
C LEU A 71 13.95 14.16 -4.06
N TRP A 72 13.51 14.82 -5.13
CA TRP A 72 14.09 14.67 -6.47
C TRP A 72 15.58 15.06 -6.50
N ARG A 73 15.97 16.13 -5.81
CA ARG A 73 17.39 16.54 -5.72
C ARG A 73 18.25 15.51 -4.96
N ARG A 74 17.69 14.82 -3.96
CA ARG A 74 18.36 13.74 -3.21
C ARG A 74 18.43 12.42 -3.98
N LEU A 75 17.38 12.05 -4.72
CA LEU A 75 17.32 10.78 -5.44
C LEU A 75 17.99 10.81 -6.82
N ARG A 76 18.14 11.99 -7.45
CA ARG A 76 18.85 12.17 -8.73
C ARG A 76 20.22 11.49 -8.83
N PRO A 77 21.18 11.67 -7.89
CA PRO A 77 22.48 11.01 -7.99
C PRO A 77 22.38 9.49 -7.92
N MET A 78 21.39 8.95 -7.21
CA MET A 78 21.17 7.51 -7.10
C MET A 78 20.57 6.92 -8.40
N LEU A 79 19.64 7.64 -9.03
CA LEU A 79 19.03 7.26 -10.31
C LEU A 79 20.01 7.36 -11.49
N LEU A 80 20.99 8.27 -11.43
CA LEU A 80 22.03 8.41 -12.46
C LEU A 80 23.20 7.44 -12.26
N ALA A 81 23.31 6.82 -11.07
CA ALA A 81 24.38 5.88 -10.74
C ALA A 81 23.99 4.40 -10.95
N THR A 82 22.75 4.12 -11.37
CA THR A 82 22.25 2.78 -11.75
C THR A 82 22.08 2.73 -13.26
#